data_AF-A0A953X2F8-F1
#
_entry.id   AF-A0A953X2F8-F1
#
_cell.length_a   1.000
_cell.length_b   1.000
_cell.length_c   1.000
_cell.angle_alpha   90.00
_cell.angle_beta   90.00
_cell.angle_gamma   90.00
#
_symmetry.space_group_name_H-M   'P 1'
#
loop_
_entity.id
_entity.type
_entity.pdbx_description
1 polymer ?
#
loop_
_entity_poly.entity_id
_entity_poly.type
_entity_poly.pdbx_seq_one_letter_code
_entity_poly.pdbx_strand_id
1 'polypeptide(L)'
;MSSQTITRAEVTDAIVREVGLTRQESSDLLDRTLDLIGAALEHEDEVKLSRFGNFVVRSKAAREGRNPKTGEEAVIAARRVVTFRPSPMLKSQVDGD
;
A
#
# COMPACT_ATOMS: atom_id res chain seq x y z
N MET A 1 0.01 22.74 7.18
CA MET A 1 0.68 22.08 6.03
C MET A 1 -0.39 21.76 5.00
N SER A 2 -0.26 22.23 3.76
CA SER A 2 -1.16 21.81 2.68
C SER A 2 -0.92 20.32 2.42
N SER A 3 -1.94 19.49 2.63
CA SER A 3 -1.86 18.07 2.27
C SER A 3 -1.91 17.96 0.75
N GLN A 4 -0.75 17.86 0.12
CA GLN A 4 -0.67 17.47 -1.29
C GLN A 4 -0.91 15.96 -1.36
N THR A 5 -1.91 15.55 -2.14
CA THR A 5 -2.17 14.14 -2.41
C THR A 5 -1.31 13.71 -3.58
N ILE A 6 -0.43 12.73 -3.37
CA ILE A 6 0.35 12.13 -4.46
C ILE A 6 -0.52 11.14 -5.24
N THR A 7 -0.62 11.35 -6.55
CA THR A 7 -1.45 10.58 -7.48
C THR A 7 -0.61 9.68 -8.39
N ARG A 8 -1.27 8.74 -9.08
CA ARG A 8 -0.63 7.90 -10.10
C ARG A 8 0.03 8.74 -11.21
N ALA A 9 -0.58 9.88 -11.57
CA ALA A 9 -0.02 10.79 -12.57
C ALA A 9 1.32 11.38 -12.12
N GLU A 10 1.42 11.83 -10.87
CA GLU A 10 2.67 12.40 -10.32
C GLU A 10 3.78 11.35 -10.20
N VAL A 11 3.46 10.11 -9.85
CA VAL A 11 4.43 9.01 -9.83
C VAL A 11 4.90 8.70 -11.26
N THR A 12 4.00 8.64 -12.23
CA THR A 12 4.35 8.44 -13.65
C THR A 12 5.25 9.55 -14.16
N ASP A 13 4.93 10.81 -13.83
CA ASP A 13 5.72 11.97 -14.20
C ASP A 13 7.12 11.96 -13.55
N ALA A 14 7.24 11.45 -12.32
CA ALA A 14 8.54 11.23 -11.70
C ALA A 14 9.37 10.20 -12.49
N ILE A 15 8.78 9.07 -12.90
CA ILE A 15 9.47 8.05 -13.70
C ILE A 15 9.95 8.63 -15.04
N VAL A 16 9.08 9.40 -15.73
CA VAL A 16 9.46 10.08 -16.99
C VAL A 16 10.68 10.97 -16.78
N ARG A 17 10.70 11.79 -15.72
CA ARG A 17 11.80 12.72 -15.45
C ARG A 17 13.11 12.04 -15.07
N GLU A 18 13.04 11.01 -14.22
CA GLU A 18 14.23 10.37 -13.64
C GLU A 18 14.84 9.30 -14.56
N VAL A 19 14.00 8.60 -15.33
CA VAL A 19 14.42 7.45 -16.15
C VAL A 19 14.46 7.79 -17.64
N GLY A 20 13.77 8.84 -18.08
CA GLY A 20 13.73 9.26 -19.48
C GLY A 20 12.86 8.37 -20.39
N LEU A 21 12.02 7.51 -19.80
CA LEU A 21 11.01 6.74 -20.53
C LEU A 21 9.91 7.67 -21.08
N THR A 22 9.22 7.23 -22.13
CA THR A 22 8.00 7.92 -22.54
C THR A 22 6.94 7.84 -21.44
N ARG A 23 5.95 8.74 -21.48
CA ARG A 23 4.83 8.71 -20.53
C ARG A 23 4.05 7.38 -20.59
N GLN A 24 3.91 6.80 -21.78
CA GLN A 24 3.25 5.51 -21.95
C GLN A 24 4.05 4.39 -21.28
N GLU A 25 5.34 4.26 -21.59
CA GLU A 25 6.21 3.25 -20.97
C GLU A 25 6.30 3.40 -19.45
N SER A 26 6.32 4.63 -18.96
CA SER A 26 6.31 4.94 -17.52
C SER A 26 5.03 4.48 -16.84
N SER A 27 3.87 4.70 -17.49
CA SER A 27 2.57 4.24 -17.01
C SER A 27 2.52 2.71 -17.00
N ASP A 28 2.94 2.08 -18.09
CA ASP A 28 2.93 0.62 -18.23
C ASP A 28 3.87 -0.04 -17.20
N LEU A 29 5.03 0.57 -16.92
CA LEU A 29 5.96 0.10 -15.90
C LEU A 29 5.35 0.17 -14.49
N LEU A 30 4.68 1.28 -14.18
CA LEU A 30 4.01 1.44 -12.89
C LEU A 30 2.87 0.42 -12.74
N ASP A 31 2.07 0.23 -13.77
CA ASP A 31 0.96 -0.73 -13.79
C ASP A 31 1.47 -2.16 -13.57
N ARG A 32 2.48 -2.60 -14.33
CA ARG A 32 3.09 -3.93 -14.16
C ARG A 32 3.68 -4.13 -12.77
N THR A 33 4.26 -3.08 -12.18
CA THR A 33 4.82 -3.15 -10.82
C THR A 33 3.70 -3.37 -9.81
N LEU A 34 2.59 -2.65 -9.92
CA LEU A 34 1.44 -2.80 -9.02
C LEU A 34 0.75 -4.14 -9.21
N ASP A 35 0.63 -4.63 -10.44
CA ASP A 35 0.08 -5.95 -10.75
C ASP A 35 0.91 -7.07 -10.13
N LEU A 36 2.25 -6.99 -10.21
CA LEU A 36 3.15 -7.94 -9.57
C LEU A 36 2.95 -7.99 -8.05
N ILE A 37 2.83 -6.81 -7.41
CA ILE A 37 2.57 -6.71 -5.97
C ILE A 37 1.20 -7.31 -5.64
N GLY A 38 0.17 -7.00 -6.42
CA GLY A 38 -1.18 -7.52 -6.24
C GLY A 38 -1.22 -9.04 -6.34
N ALA A 39 -0.64 -9.60 -7.40
CA ALA A 39 -0.58 -11.03 -7.64
C ALA A 39 0.14 -11.77 -6.50
N ALA A 40 1.27 -11.26 -6.00
CA ALA A 40 1.96 -11.86 -4.86
C ALA A 40 1.05 -11.90 -3.60
N LEU A 41 0.36 -10.80 -3.31
CA LEU A 41 -0.53 -10.72 -2.15
C LEU A 41 -1.77 -11.60 -2.28
N GLU A 42 -2.29 -11.84 -3.48
CA GLU A 42 -3.40 -12.79 -3.68
C GLU A 42 -3.05 -14.22 -3.28
N HIS A 43 -1.79 -14.61 -3.51
CA HIS A 43 -1.21 -15.91 -3.15
C HIS A 43 -0.71 -15.97 -1.69
N GLU A 44 -0.97 -14.93 -0.89
CA GLU A 44 -0.52 -14.80 0.50
C GLU A 44 1.00 -14.66 0.68
N ASP A 45 1.72 -14.35 -0.40
CA ASP A 45 3.15 -14.07 -0.34
C ASP A 45 3.43 -12.70 0.30
N GLU A 46 4.58 -12.59 0.96
CA GLU A 46 5.08 -11.31 1.49
C GLU A 46 5.88 -10.56 0.41
N VAL A 47 5.50 -9.31 0.14
CA VAL A 47 6.28 -8.41 -0.72
C VAL A 47 7.19 -7.56 0.14
N LYS A 48 8.51 -7.72 -0.03
CA LYS A 48 9.54 -6.96 0.71
C LYS A 48 10.21 -5.94 -0.20
N LEU A 49 10.04 -4.65 0.11
CA LEU A 49 10.73 -3.55 -0.56
C LEU A 49 11.79 -3.02 0.40
N SER A 50 13.05 -3.41 0.18
CA SER A 50 14.18 -3.02 1.04
C SER A 50 14.21 -1.51 1.24
N ARG A 51 14.54 -1.08 2.47
CA ARG A 51 14.56 0.33 2.90
C ARG A 51 13.22 1.08 2.88
N PHE A 52 12.16 0.48 2.34
CA PHE A 52 10.83 1.06 2.32
C PHE A 52 9.92 0.37 3.34
N GLY A 53 9.63 -0.91 3.13
CA GLY A 53 8.77 -1.69 4.01
C GLY A 53 8.23 -2.95 3.34
N ASN A 54 7.32 -3.62 4.03
CA ASN A 54 6.77 -4.89 3.58
C ASN A 54 5.24 -4.84 3.51
N PHE A 55 4.66 -5.44 2.48
CA PHE A 55 3.24 -5.76 2.43
C PHE A 55 3.04 -7.20 2.86
N VAL A 56 2.15 -7.42 3.82
CA VAL A 56 1.87 -8.75 4.39
C VAL A 56 0.37 -8.99 4.45
N VAL A 57 -0.07 -10.16 4.02
CA VAL A 57 -1.45 -10.62 4.22
C VAL A 57 -1.60 -11.17 5.64
N ARG A 58 -2.66 -10.76 6.33
CA ARG A 58 -3.03 -11.32 7.64
C ARG A 58 -4.46 -11.81 7.63
N SER A 59 -4.67 -13.00 8.16
CA SER A 59 -6.00 -13.52 8.47
C SER A 59 -6.51 -12.92 9.78
N LYS A 60 -7.66 -12.25 9.73
CA LYS A 60 -8.35 -11.68 10.90
C LYS A 60 -9.54 -12.58 11.23
N ALA A 61 -9.62 -13.01 12.49
CA ALA A 61 -10.77 -13.75 12.99
C ALA A 61 -12.03 -12.87 13.04
N ALA A 62 -13.19 -13.52 13.00
CA ALA A 62 -14.46 -12.85 13.24
C ALA A 62 -14.48 -12.29 14.67
N ARG A 63 -15.11 -11.14 14.84
CA ARG A 63 -15.24 -10.49 16.16
C ARG A 63 -16.46 -9.59 16.20
N GLU A 64 -16.93 -9.31 17.40
CA GLU A 64 -17.98 -8.32 17.61
C GLU A 64 -17.42 -6.91 17.37
N GLY A 65 -18.20 -6.11 16.68
CA GLY A 65 -18.01 -4.68 16.48
C GLY A 65 -19.31 -3.94 16.75
N ARG A 66 -19.30 -2.63 16.55
CA ARG A 66 -20.47 -1.78 16.73
C ARG A 66 -20.60 -0.79 15.59
N ASN A 67 -21.83 -0.50 15.19
CA ASN A 67 -22.10 0.58 14.27
C ASN A 67 -21.69 1.91 14.92
N PRO A 68 -20.73 2.66 14.35
CA PRO A 68 -20.26 3.91 14.98
C PRO A 68 -21.35 4.97 15.15
N LYS A 69 -22.44 4.92 14.38
CA LYS A 69 -23.55 5.88 14.45
C LYS A 69 -24.65 5.46 15.43
N THR A 70 -25.00 4.17 15.49
CA THR A 70 -26.16 3.68 16.29
C THR A 70 -25.74 2.95 17.57
N GLY A 71 -24.50 2.49 17.68
CA GLY A 71 -24.00 1.72 18.83
C GLY A 71 -24.41 0.25 18.82
N GLU A 72 -25.26 -0.18 17.87
CA GLU A 72 -25.74 -1.54 17.76
C GLU A 72 -24.61 -2.51 17.43
N GLU A 73 -24.68 -3.70 18.04
CA GLU A 73 -23.68 -4.76 17.86
C GLU A 73 -23.82 -5.40 16.48
N ALA A 74 -22.68 -5.58 15.82
CA ALA A 74 -22.59 -6.19 14.50
C ALA A 74 -21.34 -7.08 14.42
N VAL A 75 -21.50 -8.27 13.84
CA VAL A 75 -20.38 -9.19 13.64
C VAL A 75 -19.52 -8.70 12.48
N ILE A 76 -18.23 -8.51 12.74
CA ILE A 76 -17.23 -8.29 11.70
C ILE A 76 -16.71 -9.66 11.28
N ALA A 77 -17.04 -10.08 10.06
CA ALA A 77 -16.67 -11.38 9.53
C ALA A 77 -15.14 -11.58 9.47
N ALA A 78 -14.72 -12.83 9.55
CA ALA A 78 -13.33 -13.23 9.32
C ALA A 78 -12.93 -12.88 7.89
N ARG A 79 -11.73 -12.34 7.70
CA ARG A 79 -11.23 -11.92 6.38
C ARG A 79 -9.72 -11.82 6.33
N ARG A 80 -9.17 -11.85 5.12
CA ARG A 80 -7.78 -11.51 4.84
C ARG A 80 -7.65 -10.00 4.69
N VAL A 81 -6.59 -9.42 5.24
CA VAL A 81 -6.28 -7.99 5.11
C VAL A 81 -4.81 -7.82 4.71
N VAL A 82 -4.53 -6.88 3.83
CA VAL A 82 -3.16 -6.45 3.54
C VAL A 82 -2.74 -5.42 4.59
N THR A 83 -1.54 -5.57 5.13
CA THR A 83 -0.93 -4.62 6.07
C THR A 83 0.43 -4.18 5.54
N PHE A 84 0.65 -2.87 5.45
CA PHE A 84 1.98 -2.31 5.22
C PHE A 84 2.73 -2.18 6.56
N ARG A 85 3.98 -2.65 6.58
CA ARG A 85 4.91 -2.49 7.71
C ARG A 85 6.07 -1.62 7.27
N PRO A 86 6.16 -0.34 7.69
CA PRO A 86 7.25 0.53 7.29
C PRO A 86 8.57 0.02 7.88
N SER A 87 9.64 0.11 7.09
CA SER A 87 10.99 -0.23 7.52
C SER A 87 11.48 0.76 8.61
N PRO A 88 12.48 0.39 9.43
CA PRO A 88 13.10 1.32 10.37
C PRO A 88 13.60 2.60 9.70
N MET A 89 14.20 2.48 8.51
CA MET A 89 14.71 3.63 7.76
C MET A 89 13.59 4.58 7.34
N LEU A 90 12.48 4.06 6.82
CA LEU A 90 11.32 4.88 6.46
C LEU A 90 10.69 5.55 7.69
N LYS A 91 10.65 4.85 8.83
CA LYS A 91 10.16 5.44 10.09
C LYS A 91 11.03 6.62 10.53
N SER A 92 12.36 6.43 10.61
CA SER A 92 13.29 7.51 10.99
C SER A 92 13.16 8.73 10.06
N GLN A 93 13.05 8.50 8.74
CA GLN A 93 12.84 9.58 7.78
C GLN A 93 11.54 10.37 7.99
N VAL A 94 10.48 9.72 8.47
CA VAL A 94 9.19 10.36 8.76
C VAL A 94 9.18 11.04 10.12
N ASP A 95 9.82 10.43 11.12
CA ASP A 95 9.92 10.96 12.48
C ASP A 95 10.91 12.15 12.56
N GLY A 96 11.85 12.23 11.62
CA GLY A 96 12.85 13.30 11.52
C GLY A 96 14.18 13.02 12.23
N ASP A 97 14.48 11.74 12.49
CA ASP A 97 15.70 11.25 13.13
C ASP A 97 16.84 10.95 12.13
#